data_AF-A0A4Q3H923-F1
#
_entry.id   AF-A0A4Q3H923-F1
#
_cell.length_a   1.000
_cell.length_b   1.000
_cell.length_c   1.000
_cell.angle_alpha   90.00
_cell.angle_beta   90.00
_cell.angle_gamma   90.00
#
_symmetry.space_group_name_H-M   'P 1'
#
loop_
_entity.id
_entity.type
_entity.pdbx_description
1 polymer ?
#
loop_
_entity_poly.entity_id
_entity_poly.type
_entity_poly.pdbx_seq_one_letter_code
_entity_poly.pdbx_strand_id
1 'polypeptide(L)'
;ARKWNLWGYIDARDGAQAVRRGIEAEFKGFEPFIIANADTVMQRSNASLMAEIFPNVPHKRELTQNGTLLSIDKARRLLDYAAQCLATADAVGARCAVSFIGSFAPGTRHGLDPRNLGTDAFDACVETARHLIDTVKPRRARFALEMMQATLPDSADSYLALIKAVDRSAFAAHLDPVNLVMTPRVYFDTGALIRECFAKLGPWIVSCHAKDITLHHAAALHLDEVQIGEGNLDYRTYLTELARLHDVPLMLEHLEPEQYAVARDRIFAFGDEAGVGFKHGPQTSA
;
A
#
# COMPACT_ATOMS: atom_id res chain seq x y z
N ALA A 1 -8.84 9.52 37.02
CA ALA A 1 -8.50 8.09 37.19
C ALA A 1 -7.85 7.58 35.89
N ARG A 2 -6.96 6.56 35.94
CA ARG A 2 -6.06 6.07 34.85
C ARG A 2 -4.68 6.75 34.66
N LYS A 3 -4.22 7.58 35.59
CA LYS A 3 -2.86 8.16 35.51
C LYS A 3 -1.71 7.14 35.62
N TRP A 4 -1.98 5.96 36.18
CA TRP A 4 -0.99 4.92 36.46
C TRP A 4 -0.42 4.24 35.21
N ASN A 5 -1.14 4.27 34.09
CA ASN A 5 -0.67 3.78 32.78
C ASN A 5 -0.56 4.92 31.75
N LEU A 6 -0.44 6.16 32.23
CA LEU A 6 -0.38 7.36 31.38
C LEU A 6 -1.55 7.42 30.37
N TRP A 7 -2.73 6.94 30.78
CA TRP A 7 -3.95 6.90 29.97
C TRP A 7 -3.84 6.11 28.66
N GLY A 8 -2.78 5.31 28.50
CA GLY A 8 -2.64 4.37 27.40
C GLY A 8 -3.70 3.27 27.48
N TYR A 9 -3.90 2.60 26.36
CA TYR A 9 -4.72 1.39 26.29
C TYR A 9 -4.17 0.48 25.21
N ILE A 10 -4.68 -0.75 25.19
CA ILE A 10 -4.44 -1.70 24.11
C ILE A 10 -5.74 -2.46 23.88
N ASP A 11 -6.11 -2.65 22.62
CA ASP A 11 -7.21 -3.54 22.26
C ASP A 11 -6.77 -5.01 22.45
N ALA A 12 -7.69 -5.88 22.84
CA ALA A 12 -7.38 -7.29 23.05
C ALA A 12 -6.79 -7.96 21.79
N ARG A 13 -7.19 -7.52 20.59
CA ARG A 13 -6.66 -8.01 19.30
C ARG A 13 -5.21 -7.60 19.10
N ASP A 14 -4.87 -6.35 19.38
CA ASP A 14 -3.49 -5.84 19.28
C ASP A 14 -2.57 -6.51 20.31
N GLY A 15 -3.09 -6.77 21.51
CA GLY A 15 -2.40 -7.52 22.55
C GLY A 15 -2.11 -8.97 22.13
N ALA A 16 -3.13 -9.68 21.63
CA ALA A 16 -2.97 -11.06 21.14
C ALA A 16 -1.97 -11.14 19.97
N GLN A 17 -2.02 -10.16 19.07
CA GLN A 17 -1.09 -10.07 17.95
C GLN A 17 0.34 -9.83 18.42
N ALA A 18 0.57 -8.91 19.35
CA ALA A 18 1.91 -8.66 19.87
C ALA A 18 2.48 -9.86 20.64
N VAL A 19 1.64 -10.61 21.36
CA VAL A 19 2.04 -11.88 21.99
C VAL A 19 2.45 -12.90 20.94
N ARG A 20 1.65 -13.10 19.89
CA ARG A 20 2.02 -14.00 18.78
C ARG A 20 3.35 -13.60 18.16
N ARG A 21 3.53 -12.31 17.83
CA ARG A 21 4.78 -11.79 17.25
C ARG A 21 5.97 -11.96 18.20
N GLY A 22 5.77 -11.80 19.51
CA GLY A 22 6.80 -12.03 20.51
C GLY A 22 7.19 -13.50 20.67
N ILE A 23 6.31 -14.44 20.34
CA ILE A 23 6.61 -15.88 20.32
C ILE A 23 7.33 -16.26 19.01
N GLU A 24 6.90 -15.68 17.88
CA GLU A 24 7.43 -15.98 16.54
C GLU A 24 8.76 -15.28 16.25
N ALA A 25 9.06 -14.17 16.92
CA ALA A 25 10.28 -13.41 16.69
C ALA A 25 11.50 -14.06 17.34
N GLU A 26 12.62 -14.09 16.61
CA GLU A 26 13.90 -14.54 17.13
C GLU A 26 14.59 -13.41 17.91
N PHE A 27 14.73 -13.58 19.22
CA PHE A 27 15.45 -12.67 20.10
C PHE A 27 16.75 -13.29 20.62
N LYS A 28 17.77 -12.47 20.82
CA LYS A 28 18.94 -12.87 21.62
C LYS A 28 18.63 -12.61 23.09
N GLY A 29 17.99 -13.58 23.73
CA GLY A 29 17.56 -13.49 25.13
C GLY A 29 16.17 -12.87 25.29
N PHE A 30 15.87 -12.32 26.47
CA PHE A 30 14.56 -11.76 26.78
C PHE A 30 14.46 -10.30 26.33
N GLU A 31 13.45 -9.98 25.53
CA GLU A 31 13.16 -8.62 25.09
C GLU A 31 11.85 -8.11 25.72
N PRO A 32 11.91 -7.14 26.66
CA PRO A 32 10.71 -6.49 27.16
C PRO A 32 10.19 -5.47 26.15
N PHE A 33 8.89 -5.54 25.87
CA PHE A 33 8.17 -4.61 25.01
C PHE A 33 7.09 -3.87 25.80
N ILE A 34 6.87 -2.61 25.46
CA ILE A 34 5.63 -1.92 25.80
C ILE A 34 4.75 -1.96 24.56
N ILE A 35 3.59 -2.60 24.69
CA ILE A 35 2.56 -2.64 23.65
C ILE A 35 1.40 -1.78 24.13
N ALA A 36 1.11 -0.73 23.38
CA ALA A 36 0.01 0.18 23.62
C ALA A 36 -0.43 0.75 22.27
N ASN A 37 -1.67 1.22 22.18
CA ASN A 37 -2.12 1.94 21.01
C ASN A 37 -1.33 3.25 20.83
N ALA A 38 -1.29 3.77 19.60
CA ALA A 38 -0.56 4.99 19.27
C ALA A 38 -1.10 6.23 20.00
N ASP A 39 -2.37 6.21 20.40
CA ASP A 39 -3.06 7.29 21.11
C ASP A 39 -3.59 6.85 22.47
N THR A 40 -3.71 7.82 23.38
CA THR A 40 -4.34 7.67 24.70
C THR A 40 -5.87 7.72 24.60
N VAL A 41 -6.56 7.29 25.65
CA VAL A 41 -8.04 7.36 25.70
C VAL A 41 -8.58 8.75 26.06
N MET A 42 -7.72 9.77 26.13
CA MET A 42 -8.07 11.07 26.68
C MET A 42 -8.48 12.03 25.57
N GLN A 43 -9.56 12.79 25.82
CA GLN A 43 -9.95 13.92 24.97
C GLN A 43 -9.12 15.18 25.26
N ARG A 44 -8.56 15.29 26.47
CA ARG A 44 -7.68 16.39 26.88
C ARG A 44 -6.28 16.18 26.32
N SER A 45 -5.58 17.27 26.01
CA SER A 45 -4.22 17.19 25.49
C SER A 45 -3.23 16.65 26.52
N ASN A 46 -2.22 15.90 26.05
CA ASN A 46 -1.13 15.40 26.86
C ASN A 46 -0.39 16.52 27.58
N ALA A 47 -0.18 17.67 26.94
CA ALA A 47 0.46 18.83 27.58
C ALA A 47 -0.33 19.30 28.82
N SER A 48 -1.67 19.41 28.70
CA SER A 48 -2.53 19.80 29.83
C SER A 48 -2.54 18.74 30.93
N LEU A 49 -2.64 17.47 30.57
CA LEU A 49 -2.67 16.35 31.52
C LEU A 49 -1.34 16.17 32.25
N MET A 50 -0.22 16.31 31.55
CA MET A 50 1.12 16.21 32.13
C MET A 50 1.41 17.38 33.07
N ALA A 51 1.04 18.61 32.69
CA ALA A 51 1.19 19.77 33.56
C ALA A 51 0.37 19.68 34.85
N GLU A 52 -0.86 19.13 34.79
CA GLU A 52 -1.72 18.99 35.96
C GLU A 52 -1.28 17.84 36.88
N ILE A 53 -0.98 16.67 36.30
CA ILE A 53 -0.83 15.43 37.06
C ILE A 53 0.63 15.09 37.37
N PHE A 54 1.57 15.54 36.52
CA PHE A 54 3.00 15.26 36.60
C PHE A 54 3.87 16.51 36.32
N PRO A 55 3.63 17.66 37.01
CA PRO A 55 4.20 18.97 36.65
C PRO A 55 5.73 19.02 36.61
N ASN A 56 6.39 18.16 37.38
CA ASN A 56 7.84 18.18 37.56
C ASN A 56 8.57 17.13 36.73
N VAL A 57 7.87 16.40 35.85
CA VAL A 57 8.50 15.36 35.02
C VAL A 57 9.12 16.01 33.77
N PRO A 58 10.43 15.87 33.56
CA PRO A 58 11.08 16.44 32.38
C PRO A 58 10.67 15.69 31.11
N HIS A 59 10.35 16.44 30.06
CA HIS A 59 10.00 15.87 28.75
C HIS A 59 11.26 15.75 27.89
N LYS A 60 11.56 14.54 27.42
CA LYS A 60 12.71 14.26 26.54
C LYS A 60 12.40 14.37 25.05
N ARG A 61 11.12 14.51 24.70
CA ARG A 61 10.57 14.61 23.35
C ARG A 61 9.36 15.53 23.38
N GLU A 62 9.00 16.08 22.23
CA GLU A 62 7.76 16.85 22.09
C GLU A 62 6.53 15.96 22.34
N LEU A 63 5.56 16.47 23.09
CA LEU A 63 4.32 15.77 23.37
C LEU A 63 3.33 16.03 22.24
N THR A 64 2.91 14.97 21.54
CA THR A 64 1.78 15.07 20.63
C THR A 64 0.49 15.27 21.41
N GLN A 65 -0.56 15.77 20.75
CA GLN A 65 -1.80 16.16 21.44
C GLN A 65 -2.41 15.01 22.25
N ASN A 66 -2.51 13.80 21.69
CA ASN A 66 -3.10 12.64 22.37
C ASN A 66 -2.27 11.35 22.24
N GLY A 67 -1.08 11.40 21.64
CA GLY A 67 -0.26 10.22 21.42
C GLY A 67 0.18 9.56 22.71
N THR A 68 0.46 8.26 22.64
CA THR A 68 0.89 7.47 23.78
C THR A 68 2.16 8.03 24.40
N LEU A 69 2.15 8.17 25.72
CA LEU A 69 3.30 8.58 26.51
C LEU A 69 4.20 7.37 26.88
N LEU A 70 3.80 6.17 26.45
CA LEU A 70 4.57 4.95 26.55
C LEU A 70 5.27 4.68 25.21
N SER A 71 6.59 4.61 25.22
CA SER A 71 7.37 4.38 24.00
C SER A 71 7.12 2.98 23.41
N ILE A 72 6.40 2.92 22.28
CA ILE A 72 6.15 1.70 21.50
C ILE A 72 7.16 1.48 20.35
N ASP A 73 8.14 2.38 20.21
CA ASP A 73 9.12 2.38 19.11
C ASP A 73 9.90 1.08 19.00
N LYS A 74 10.23 0.46 20.15
CA LYS A 74 10.96 -0.82 20.19
C LYS A 74 10.11 -1.97 19.64
N ALA A 75 8.81 -2.00 19.96
CA ALA A 75 7.90 -3.01 19.45
C ALA A 75 7.68 -2.86 17.95
N ARG A 76 7.51 -1.62 17.47
CA ARG A 76 7.39 -1.35 16.03
C ARG A 76 8.63 -1.80 15.27
N ARG A 77 9.81 -1.43 15.76
CA ARG A 77 11.09 -1.78 15.13
C ARG A 77 11.37 -3.27 15.11
N LEU A 78 11.03 -3.99 16.18
CA LEU A 78 11.40 -5.41 16.33
C LEU A 78 10.32 -6.39 15.87
N LEU A 79 9.10 -5.91 15.57
CA LEU A 79 7.97 -6.75 15.16
C LEU A 79 7.45 -6.39 13.75
N ASP A 80 8.32 -5.86 12.88
CA ASP A 80 8.06 -5.15 11.62
C ASP A 80 7.33 -5.97 10.51
N TYR A 81 6.03 -5.70 10.35
CA TYR A 81 5.11 -6.49 9.51
C TYR A 81 5.44 -6.45 8.01
N ALA A 82 5.80 -5.26 7.49
CA ALA A 82 6.08 -5.10 6.06
C ALA A 82 7.35 -5.86 5.64
N ALA A 83 8.38 -5.86 6.50
CA ALA A 83 9.60 -6.65 6.29
C ALA A 83 9.30 -8.16 6.27
N GLN A 84 8.43 -8.64 7.16
CA GLN A 84 8.03 -10.05 7.18
C GLN A 84 7.23 -10.44 5.94
N CYS A 85 6.31 -9.60 5.47
CA CYS A 85 5.57 -9.83 4.22
C CYS A 85 6.54 -9.95 3.03
N LEU A 86 7.51 -9.04 2.91
CA LEU A 86 8.51 -9.10 1.84
C LEU A 86 9.42 -10.34 1.95
N ALA A 87 9.87 -10.69 3.17
CA ALA A 87 10.68 -11.89 3.40
C ALA A 87 9.90 -13.18 3.08
N THR A 88 8.62 -13.23 3.45
CA THR A 88 7.73 -14.36 3.16
C THR A 88 7.52 -14.49 1.66
N ALA A 89 7.20 -13.38 0.98
CA ALA A 89 7.08 -13.34 -0.48
C ALA A 89 8.36 -13.88 -1.16
N ASP A 90 9.54 -13.46 -0.70
CA ASP A 90 10.81 -13.96 -1.22
C ASP A 90 11.00 -15.46 -1.00
N ALA A 91 10.72 -15.93 0.23
CA ALA A 91 10.89 -17.32 0.63
C ALA A 91 9.98 -18.28 -0.16
N VAL A 92 8.71 -17.90 -0.38
CA VAL A 92 7.75 -18.70 -1.18
C VAL A 92 7.95 -18.54 -2.69
N GLY A 93 8.87 -17.67 -3.12
CA GLY A 93 9.15 -17.43 -4.53
C GLY A 93 8.08 -16.58 -5.23
N ALA A 94 7.31 -15.78 -4.48
CA ALA A 94 6.42 -14.80 -5.07
C ALA A 94 7.23 -13.75 -5.85
N ARG A 95 6.63 -13.25 -6.94
CA ARG A 95 7.27 -12.27 -7.81
C ARG A 95 7.47 -10.92 -7.11
N CYS A 96 6.50 -10.50 -6.30
CA CYS A 96 6.57 -9.25 -5.56
C CYS A 96 5.76 -9.31 -4.26
N ALA A 97 6.11 -8.42 -3.33
CA ALA A 97 5.25 -7.99 -2.25
C ALA A 97 4.77 -6.57 -2.57
N VAL A 98 3.46 -6.44 -2.80
CA VAL A 98 2.82 -5.14 -3.04
C VAL A 98 2.42 -4.53 -1.70
N SER A 99 2.65 -3.25 -1.55
CA SER A 99 2.18 -2.45 -0.42
C SER A 99 1.73 -1.09 -0.93
N PHE A 100 1.25 -0.22 -0.06
CA PHE A 100 0.97 1.18 -0.36
C PHE A 100 1.69 2.01 0.69
N ILE A 101 1.95 3.28 0.40
CA ILE A 101 2.58 4.18 1.37
C ILE A 101 1.72 5.42 1.55
N GLY A 102 1.05 5.50 2.70
CA GLY A 102 0.25 6.67 3.01
C GLY A 102 -0.49 6.62 4.33
N SER A 103 -0.39 7.75 5.05
CA SER A 103 -1.29 8.26 6.10
C SER A 103 -0.49 9.11 7.11
N PHE A 104 -0.93 10.34 7.40
CA PHE A 104 -0.57 11.03 8.67
C PHE A 104 -1.80 11.29 9.56
N ALA A 105 -2.74 10.34 9.49
CA ALA A 105 -3.91 10.05 10.33
C ALA A 105 -4.63 11.25 10.99
N PRO A 106 -5.93 11.44 10.72
CA PRO A 106 -6.87 10.62 11.50
C PRO A 106 -8.03 9.96 10.71
N GLY A 107 -8.38 8.73 11.09
CA GLY A 107 -9.57 7.96 10.63
C GLY A 107 -9.36 7.01 9.44
N THR A 108 -8.12 6.59 9.22
CA THR A 108 -7.49 6.23 7.95
C THR A 108 -7.98 4.94 7.26
N ARG A 109 -8.18 5.00 5.94
CA ARG A 109 -7.99 3.87 4.99
C ARG A 109 -6.98 4.30 3.91
N HIS A 110 -5.83 4.80 4.38
CA HIS A 110 -4.78 5.59 3.68
C HIS A 110 -5.06 7.10 3.69
N GLY A 111 -5.02 7.67 4.90
CA GLY A 111 -5.64 8.93 5.30
C GLY A 111 -5.33 10.12 4.40
N LEU A 112 -6.40 10.71 3.85
CA LEU A 112 -6.44 11.90 3.00
C LEU A 112 -5.79 13.09 3.73
N ASP A 113 -4.49 13.22 3.54
CA ASP A 113 -3.67 14.25 4.15
C ASP A 113 -2.84 14.92 3.04
N PRO A 114 -2.82 16.26 2.95
CA PRO A 114 -2.09 16.97 1.90
C PRO A 114 -0.60 16.65 1.90
N ARG A 115 -0.03 16.27 3.04
CA ARG A 115 1.38 15.90 3.16
C ARG A 115 1.73 14.62 2.39
N ASN A 116 0.76 13.74 2.11
CA ASN A 116 1.01 12.49 1.37
C ASN A 116 1.56 12.71 -0.04
N LEU A 117 1.38 13.91 -0.61
CA LEU A 117 1.83 14.28 -1.96
C LEU A 117 3.05 15.22 -1.93
N GLY A 118 3.56 15.54 -0.74
CA GLY A 118 4.69 16.45 -0.55
C GLY A 118 6.04 15.76 -0.58
N THR A 119 7.10 16.57 -0.63
CA THR A 119 8.50 16.11 -0.60
C THR A 119 8.81 15.25 0.63
N ASP A 120 8.28 15.60 1.80
CA ASP A 120 8.49 14.83 3.03
C ASP A 120 7.95 13.39 2.92
N ALA A 121 6.80 13.21 2.28
CA ALA A 121 6.23 11.88 2.04
C ALA A 121 7.04 11.11 0.98
N PHE A 122 7.54 11.79 -0.05
CA PHE A 122 8.44 11.20 -1.03
C PHE A 122 9.73 10.69 -0.36
N ASP A 123 10.40 11.52 0.43
CA ASP A 123 11.63 11.14 1.14
C ASP A 123 11.38 10.00 2.14
N ALA A 124 10.28 10.07 2.90
CA ALA A 124 9.89 9.00 3.81
C ALA A 124 9.60 7.69 3.06
N CYS A 125 9.01 7.76 1.88
CA CYS A 125 8.77 6.60 1.03
C CYS A 125 10.09 5.97 0.57
N VAL A 126 11.02 6.79 0.07
CA VAL A 126 12.34 6.34 -0.38
C VAL A 126 13.09 5.63 0.75
N GLU A 127 13.18 6.26 1.92
CA GLU A 127 13.89 5.69 3.06
C GLU A 127 13.20 4.44 3.62
N THR A 128 11.86 4.40 3.60
CA THR A 128 11.10 3.20 4.00
C THR A 128 11.38 2.03 3.05
N ALA A 129 11.31 2.26 1.74
CA ALA A 129 11.58 1.23 0.74
C ALA A 129 13.02 0.71 0.83
N ARG A 130 14.00 1.62 0.98
CA ARG A 130 15.41 1.27 1.22
C ARG A 130 15.58 0.45 2.48
N HIS A 131 14.96 0.87 3.59
CA HIS A 131 15.04 0.15 4.85
C HIS A 131 14.49 -1.28 4.72
N LEU A 132 13.31 -1.46 4.12
CA LEU A 132 12.70 -2.78 3.92
C LEU A 132 13.59 -3.68 3.05
N ILE A 133 14.06 -3.15 1.91
CA ILE A 133 14.89 -3.90 0.98
C ILE A 133 16.25 -4.25 1.59
N ASP A 134 16.92 -3.30 2.23
CA ASP A 134 18.27 -3.51 2.79
C ASP A 134 18.23 -4.42 4.04
N THR A 135 17.09 -4.46 4.73
CA THR A 135 16.83 -5.37 5.86
C THR A 135 16.55 -6.79 5.38
N VAL A 136 15.63 -6.97 4.43
CA VAL A 136 15.20 -8.29 3.97
C VAL A 136 16.18 -8.91 2.98
N LYS A 137 16.80 -8.09 2.13
CA LYS A 137 17.70 -8.48 1.03
C LYS A 137 17.06 -9.57 0.14
N PRO A 138 15.85 -9.33 -0.42
CA PRO A 138 15.14 -10.34 -1.18
C PRO A 138 15.94 -10.72 -2.44
N ARG A 139 15.95 -12.01 -2.75
CA ARG A 139 16.70 -12.55 -3.91
C ARG A 139 15.81 -12.68 -5.14
N ARG A 140 14.52 -12.92 -4.94
CA ARG A 140 13.50 -13.22 -5.95
C ARG A 140 12.43 -12.16 -5.96
N ALA A 141 11.79 -11.92 -4.81
CA ALA A 141 10.69 -10.97 -4.71
C ALA A 141 11.17 -9.54 -4.95
N ARG A 142 10.29 -8.73 -5.55
CA ARG A 142 10.44 -7.28 -5.62
C ARG A 142 9.50 -6.61 -4.62
N PHE A 143 9.95 -5.54 -3.98
CA PHE A 143 9.06 -4.65 -3.25
C PHE A 143 8.46 -3.65 -4.25
N ALA A 144 7.13 -3.55 -4.26
CA ALA A 144 6.41 -2.66 -5.15
C ALA A 144 5.32 -1.91 -4.38
N LEU A 145 5.04 -0.69 -4.81
CA LEU A 145 3.97 0.15 -4.29
C LEU A 145 2.76 0.16 -5.24
N GLU A 146 1.56 0.05 -4.70
CA GLU A 146 0.34 0.32 -5.45
C GLU A 146 0.25 1.81 -5.76
N MET A 147 -0.22 2.13 -6.96
CA MET A 147 -0.52 3.50 -7.36
C MET A 147 -1.80 3.96 -6.67
N MET A 148 -1.85 5.18 -6.15
CA MET A 148 -2.97 5.64 -5.33
C MET A 148 -3.40 7.06 -5.72
N GLN A 149 -4.69 7.38 -5.52
CA GLN A 149 -5.23 8.71 -5.84
C GLN A 149 -4.82 9.81 -4.86
N ALA A 150 -4.61 9.46 -3.60
CA ALA A 150 -4.39 10.42 -2.51
C ALA A 150 -3.01 10.29 -1.84
N THR A 151 -2.15 9.41 -2.37
CA THR A 151 -0.83 9.12 -1.82
C THR A 151 0.13 8.75 -2.94
N LEU A 152 1.42 8.95 -2.73
CA LEU A 152 2.44 8.50 -3.69
C LEU A 152 2.49 6.96 -3.76
N PRO A 153 2.81 6.38 -4.93
CA PRO A 153 2.86 7.03 -6.24
C PRO A 153 1.47 7.33 -6.81
N ASP A 154 1.25 8.56 -7.25
CA ASP A 154 -0.01 9.10 -7.78
C ASP A 154 0.03 9.36 -9.30
N SER A 155 1.14 9.02 -9.96
CA SER A 155 1.33 9.15 -11.40
C SER A 155 2.48 8.27 -11.88
N ALA A 156 2.56 8.05 -13.20
CA ALA A 156 3.71 7.36 -13.79
C ALA A 156 5.03 8.12 -13.54
N ASP A 157 4.99 9.45 -13.48
CA ASP A 157 6.16 10.28 -13.21
C ASP A 157 6.63 10.17 -11.76
N SER A 158 5.72 10.27 -10.78
CA SER A 158 6.09 10.16 -9.38
C SER A 158 6.60 8.76 -9.04
N TYR A 159 6.04 7.72 -9.67
CA TYR A 159 6.57 6.37 -9.54
C TYR A 159 7.97 6.22 -10.16
N LEU A 160 8.19 6.74 -11.38
CA LEU A 160 9.52 6.69 -11.99
C LEU A 160 10.55 7.47 -11.16
N ALA A 161 10.15 8.58 -10.56
CA ALA A 161 10.99 9.33 -9.63
C ALA A 161 11.33 8.51 -8.37
N LEU A 162 10.35 7.83 -7.77
CA LEU A 162 10.59 6.92 -6.64
C LEU A 162 11.54 5.78 -7.01
N ILE A 163 11.36 5.16 -8.17
CA ILE A 163 12.25 4.09 -8.65
C ILE A 163 13.69 4.56 -8.72
N LYS A 164 13.91 5.73 -9.32
CA LYS A 164 15.24 6.35 -9.43
C LYS A 164 15.81 6.73 -8.07
N ALA A 165 14.98 7.25 -7.17
CA ALA A 165 15.43 7.71 -5.86
C ALA A 165 15.72 6.55 -4.90
N VAL A 166 14.89 5.50 -4.89
CA VAL A 166 15.13 4.31 -4.06
C VAL A 166 16.46 3.64 -4.43
N ASP A 167 16.75 3.56 -5.73
CA ASP A 167 18.01 3.05 -6.28
C ASP A 167 18.39 1.68 -5.68
N ARG A 168 17.45 0.74 -5.78
CA ARG A 168 17.64 -0.67 -5.41
C ARG A 168 17.04 -1.55 -6.47
N SER A 169 17.80 -2.54 -6.93
CA SER A 169 17.33 -3.52 -7.93
C SER A 169 16.13 -4.36 -7.47
N ALA A 170 15.88 -4.41 -6.16
CA ALA A 170 14.74 -5.10 -5.58
C ALA A 170 13.46 -4.24 -5.50
N PHE A 171 13.51 -2.95 -5.88
CA PHE A 171 12.34 -2.08 -5.96
C PHE A 171 11.76 -2.09 -7.39
N ALA A 172 10.44 -2.20 -7.51
CA ALA A 172 9.74 -2.38 -8.77
C ALA A 172 8.37 -1.68 -8.77
N ALA A 173 7.65 -1.73 -9.88
CA ALA A 173 6.34 -1.13 -10.06
C ALA A 173 5.20 -2.16 -10.01
N HIS A 174 4.18 -1.84 -9.22
CA HIS A 174 2.85 -2.45 -9.34
C HIS A 174 1.94 -1.44 -10.06
N LEU A 175 1.37 -1.85 -11.20
CA LEU A 175 0.59 -0.94 -12.05
C LEU A 175 -0.91 -1.08 -11.77
N ASP A 176 -1.54 0.02 -11.36
CA ASP A 176 -2.98 0.17 -11.31
C ASP A 176 -3.39 1.46 -12.05
N PRO A 177 -3.81 1.36 -13.33
CA PRO A 177 -4.15 2.55 -14.12
C PRO A 177 -5.50 3.16 -13.69
N VAL A 178 -6.40 2.39 -13.08
CA VAL A 178 -7.69 2.91 -12.60
C VAL A 178 -7.47 3.91 -11.47
N ASN A 179 -6.55 3.60 -10.56
CA ASN A 179 -6.16 4.51 -9.49
C ASN A 179 -5.51 5.81 -10.01
N LEU A 180 -5.15 5.92 -11.29
CA LEU A 180 -4.64 7.15 -11.90
C LEU A 180 -5.71 7.96 -12.67
N VAL A 181 -6.92 7.43 -12.82
CA VAL A 181 -8.04 8.14 -13.44
C VAL A 181 -8.64 9.11 -12.41
N MET A 182 -8.17 10.36 -12.43
CA MET A 182 -8.57 11.39 -11.44
C MET A 182 -9.26 12.61 -12.05
N THR A 183 -9.30 12.70 -13.38
CA THR A 183 -9.90 13.85 -14.08
C THR A 183 -10.72 13.36 -15.28
N PRO A 184 -11.75 14.12 -15.72
CA PRO A 184 -12.48 13.80 -16.94
C PRO A 184 -11.57 13.70 -18.17
N ARG A 185 -10.49 14.49 -18.22
CA ARG A 185 -9.50 14.43 -19.31
C ARG A 185 -8.84 13.07 -19.41
N VAL A 186 -8.46 12.48 -18.28
CA VAL A 186 -7.87 11.15 -18.22
C VAL A 186 -8.94 10.08 -18.43
N TYR A 187 -10.13 10.25 -17.85
CA TYR A 187 -11.25 9.31 -17.99
C TYR A 187 -11.63 9.09 -19.46
N PHE A 188 -11.70 10.15 -20.28
CA PHE A 188 -12.05 10.02 -21.70
C PHE A 188 -10.90 9.59 -22.61
N ASP A 189 -9.68 9.41 -22.08
CA ASP A 189 -8.51 8.96 -22.84
C ASP A 189 -7.62 8.04 -21.98
N THR A 190 -8.23 7.02 -21.37
CA THR A 190 -7.51 6.04 -20.53
C THR A 190 -6.44 5.30 -21.31
N GLY A 191 -6.61 5.12 -22.62
CA GLY A 191 -5.59 4.55 -23.50
C GLY A 191 -4.28 5.35 -23.51
N ALA A 192 -4.34 6.69 -23.49
CA ALA A 192 -3.13 7.52 -23.42
C ALA A 192 -2.41 7.35 -22.07
N LEU A 193 -3.14 7.36 -20.96
CA LEU A 193 -2.61 7.10 -19.62
C LEU A 193 -1.91 5.73 -19.55
N ILE A 194 -2.55 4.69 -20.08
CA ILE A 194 -1.98 3.33 -20.12
C ILE A 194 -0.66 3.33 -20.88
N ARG A 195 -0.63 3.86 -22.12
CA ARG A 195 0.59 3.92 -22.93
C ARG A 195 1.71 4.68 -22.22
N GLU A 196 1.38 5.77 -21.53
CA GLU A 196 2.33 6.52 -20.73
C GLU A 196 2.93 5.67 -19.60
N CYS A 197 2.10 4.95 -18.85
CA CYS A 197 2.55 4.07 -17.76
C CYS A 197 3.51 3.00 -18.28
N PHE A 198 3.17 2.32 -19.38
CA PHE A 198 4.05 1.29 -19.95
C PHE A 198 5.33 1.88 -20.56
N ALA A 199 5.26 3.05 -21.20
CA ALA A 199 6.44 3.72 -21.73
C ALA A 199 7.43 4.14 -20.62
N LYS A 200 6.91 4.63 -19.49
CA LYS A 200 7.74 5.12 -18.37
C LYS A 200 8.17 4.02 -17.41
N LEU A 201 7.31 3.04 -17.14
CA LEU A 201 7.49 2.06 -16.07
C LEU A 201 7.70 0.63 -16.57
N GLY A 202 7.49 0.33 -17.86
CA GLY A 202 7.55 -1.01 -18.45
C GLY A 202 8.68 -1.91 -17.93
N PRO A 203 9.94 -1.45 -17.88
CA PRO A 203 11.06 -2.26 -17.38
C PRO A 203 10.97 -2.66 -15.90
N TRP A 204 10.16 -1.96 -15.11
CA TRP A 204 10.01 -2.15 -13.67
C TRP A 204 8.68 -2.79 -13.28
N ILE A 205 7.70 -2.93 -14.19
CA ILE A 205 6.39 -3.50 -13.86
C ILE A 205 6.54 -5.00 -13.55
N VAL A 206 6.10 -5.40 -12.35
CA VAL A 206 6.16 -6.78 -11.86
C VAL A 206 4.80 -7.40 -11.61
N SER A 207 3.76 -6.60 -11.44
CA SER A 207 2.37 -7.03 -11.26
C SER A 207 1.42 -5.88 -11.58
N CYS A 208 0.17 -6.22 -11.88
CA CYS A 208 -0.83 -5.28 -12.33
C CYS A 208 -2.21 -5.60 -11.74
N HIS A 209 -3.03 -4.56 -11.52
CA HIS A 209 -4.45 -4.70 -11.22
C HIS A 209 -5.32 -4.50 -12.47
N ALA A 210 -6.42 -5.26 -12.50
CA ALA A 210 -7.53 -5.11 -13.41
C ALA A 210 -8.74 -4.65 -12.58
N LYS A 211 -9.11 -3.40 -12.81
CA LYS A 211 -10.30 -2.71 -12.30
C LYS A 211 -10.95 -1.97 -13.45
N ASP A 212 -12.17 -1.52 -13.26
CA ASP A 212 -12.80 -0.59 -14.18
C ASP A 212 -13.46 0.55 -13.39
N ILE A 213 -13.67 1.68 -14.06
CA ILE A 213 -14.10 2.92 -13.41
C ILE A 213 -15.13 3.64 -14.27
N THR A 214 -16.15 4.18 -13.64
CA THR A 214 -17.19 4.99 -14.29
C THR A 214 -17.21 6.41 -13.75
N LEU A 215 -17.52 7.37 -14.62
CA LEU A 215 -17.77 8.75 -14.27
C LEU A 215 -19.27 9.00 -14.24
N HIS A 216 -19.80 9.35 -13.08
CA HIS A 216 -21.24 9.64 -12.94
C HIS A 216 -21.59 10.99 -13.57
N HIS A 217 -22.77 11.04 -14.21
CA HIS A 217 -23.33 12.29 -14.72
C HIS A 217 -23.92 13.12 -13.56
N ALA A 218 -23.03 13.83 -12.85
CA ALA A 218 -23.36 14.72 -11.75
C ALA A 218 -22.66 16.08 -11.93
N ALA A 219 -23.14 17.10 -11.22
CA ALA A 219 -22.54 18.45 -11.28
C ALA A 219 -21.14 18.49 -10.65
N ALA A 220 -20.90 17.68 -9.60
CA ALA A 220 -19.59 17.49 -8.99
C ALA A 220 -18.97 16.17 -9.49
N LEU A 221 -17.64 16.10 -9.50
CA LEU A 221 -16.91 14.90 -9.92
C LEU A 221 -17.19 13.75 -8.96
N HIS A 222 -17.66 12.63 -9.51
CA HIS A 222 -17.86 11.38 -8.79
C HIS A 222 -17.40 10.23 -9.69
N LEU A 223 -16.43 9.47 -9.20
CA LEU A 223 -15.89 8.28 -9.87
C LEU A 223 -16.11 7.09 -8.95
N ASP A 224 -16.69 6.01 -9.47
CA ASP A 224 -16.82 4.74 -8.76
C ASP A 224 -16.13 3.62 -9.54
N GLU A 225 -15.46 2.73 -8.81
CA GLU A 225 -15.06 1.44 -9.35
C GLU A 225 -16.30 0.62 -9.71
N VAL A 226 -16.26 -0.04 -10.85
CA VAL A 226 -17.38 -0.85 -11.37
C VAL A 226 -16.87 -2.19 -11.86
N GLN A 227 -17.82 -3.08 -12.15
CA GLN A 227 -17.50 -4.36 -12.78
C GLN A 227 -16.73 -4.14 -14.10
N ILE A 228 -15.76 -5.02 -14.37
CA ILE A 228 -14.93 -4.97 -15.57
C ILE A 228 -15.79 -4.94 -16.83
N GLY A 229 -15.58 -3.96 -17.72
CA GLY A 229 -16.34 -3.79 -18.96
C GLY A 229 -17.63 -2.98 -18.83
N GLU A 230 -17.96 -2.48 -17.62
CA GLU A 230 -19.05 -1.52 -17.40
C GLU A 230 -18.54 -0.09 -17.19
N GLY A 231 -17.22 0.10 -17.11
CA GLY A 231 -16.57 1.41 -17.02
C GLY A 231 -15.95 1.84 -18.35
N ASN A 232 -14.87 2.62 -18.26
CA ASN A 232 -14.23 3.25 -19.41
C ASN A 232 -12.70 3.02 -19.50
N LEU A 233 -12.19 1.97 -18.84
CA LEU A 233 -10.79 1.58 -19.02
C LEU A 233 -10.57 0.95 -20.41
N ASP A 234 -9.61 1.47 -21.18
CA ASP A 234 -9.22 0.92 -22.49
C ASP A 234 -8.44 -0.40 -22.34
N TYR A 235 -9.17 -1.49 -22.10
CA TYR A 235 -8.61 -2.83 -21.93
C TYR A 235 -7.87 -3.34 -23.15
N ARG A 236 -8.27 -2.96 -24.37
CA ARG A 236 -7.55 -3.34 -25.59
C ARG A 236 -6.12 -2.80 -25.54
N THR A 237 -5.96 -1.51 -25.25
CA THR A 237 -4.62 -0.91 -25.09
C THR A 237 -3.89 -1.54 -23.89
N TYR A 238 -4.57 -1.73 -22.76
CA TYR A 238 -3.93 -2.31 -21.56
C TYR A 238 -3.35 -3.70 -21.80
N LEU A 239 -4.15 -4.61 -22.34
CA LEU A 239 -3.72 -5.98 -22.61
C LEU A 239 -2.65 -6.02 -23.70
N THR A 240 -2.74 -5.17 -24.73
CA THR A 240 -1.72 -5.09 -25.79
C THR A 240 -0.36 -4.65 -25.25
N GLU A 241 -0.33 -3.63 -24.39
CA GLU A 241 0.91 -3.16 -23.76
C GLU A 241 1.45 -4.19 -22.75
N LEU A 242 0.56 -4.77 -21.93
CA LEU A 242 0.94 -5.80 -20.95
C LEU A 242 1.52 -7.06 -21.59
N ALA A 243 0.98 -7.49 -22.74
CA ALA A 243 1.45 -8.64 -23.49
C ALA A 243 2.92 -8.51 -23.97
N ARG A 244 3.45 -7.28 -24.03
CA ARG A 244 4.87 -7.03 -24.36
C ARG A 244 5.80 -7.36 -23.19
N LEU A 245 5.28 -7.42 -21.97
CA LEU A 245 6.04 -7.75 -20.78
C LEU A 245 6.04 -9.27 -20.55
N HIS A 246 7.18 -9.80 -20.10
CA HIS A 246 7.29 -11.22 -19.86
C HIS A 246 6.69 -11.61 -18.50
N ASP A 247 5.59 -12.37 -18.57
CA ASP A 247 5.06 -13.15 -17.45
C ASP A 247 4.53 -12.30 -16.28
N VAL A 248 4.13 -11.05 -16.55
CA VAL A 248 3.53 -10.16 -15.54
C VAL A 248 2.08 -10.57 -15.27
N PRO A 249 1.68 -10.83 -14.00
CA PRO A 249 0.32 -11.19 -13.67
C PRO A 249 -0.61 -9.97 -13.71
N LEU A 250 -1.83 -10.19 -14.19
CA LEU A 250 -2.95 -9.26 -14.10
C LEU A 250 -3.96 -9.81 -13.10
N MET A 251 -4.20 -9.08 -12.01
CA MET A 251 -5.03 -9.51 -10.88
C MET A 251 -6.35 -8.74 -10.88
N LEU A 252 -7.47 -9.46 -10.79
CA LEU A 252 -8.78 -8.86 -10.59
C LEU A 252 -8.88 -8.36 -9.13
N GLU A 253 -9.38 -7.15 -8.91
CA GLU A 253 -9.43 -6.54 -7.58
C GLU A 253 -10.79 -5.85 -7.31
N HIS A 254 -11.17 -5.76 -6.02
CA HIS A 254 -12.35 -5.05 -5.51
C HIS A 254 -13.70 -5.53 -6.07
N LEU A 255 -13.77 -6.79 -6.48
CA LEU A 255 -14.99 -7.45 -6.91
C LEU A 255 -15.61 -8.27 -5.77
N GLU A 256 -16.95 -8.36 -5.78
CA GLU A 256 -17.68 -9.34 -4.98
C GLU A 256 -17.41 -10.77 -5.50
N PRO A 257 -17.53 -11.81 -4.67
CA PRO A 257 -17.18 -13.19 -5.06
C PRO A 257 -17.83 -13.66 -6.37
N GLU A 258 -19.09 -13.31 -6.60
CA GLU A 258 -19.86 -13.70 -7.79
C GLU A 258 -19.42 -12.94 -9.06
N GLN A 259 -18.77 -11.79 -8.90
CA GLN A 259 -18.34 -10.93 -9.99
C GLN A 259 -17.01 -11.38 -10.63
N TYR A 260 -16.17 -12.14 -9.93
CA TYR A 260 -14.86 -12.58 -10.42
C TYR A 260 -14.93 -13.42 -11.70
N ALA A 261 -15.91 -14.33 -11.80
CA ALA A 261 -16.05 -15.16 -12.99
C ALA A 261 -16.41 -14.33 -14.23
N VAL A 262 -17.34 -13.38 -14.05
CA VAL A 262 -17.76 -12.44 -15.12
C VAL A 262 -16.59 -11.56 -15.54
N ALA A 263 -15.86 -10.99 -14.59
CA ALA A 263 -14.70 -10.15 -14.87
C ALA A 263 -13.61 -10.91 -15.63
N ARG A 264 -13.27 -12.13 -15.19
CA ARG A 264 -12.32 -13.01 -15.88
C ARG A 264 -12.74 -13.24 -17.33
N ASP A 265 -14.00 -13.61 -17.56
CA ASP A 265 -14.49 -13.94 -18.90
C ASP A 265 -14.47 -12.70 -19.83
N ARG A 266 -14.78 -11.51 -19.29
CA ARG A 266 -14.65 -10.25 -20.03
C ARG A 266 -13.19 -9.91 -20.35
N ILE A 267 -12.26 -10.10 -19.42
CA ILE A 267 -10.82 -9.92 -19.68
C ILE A 267 -10.34 -10.85 -20.80
N PHE A 268 -10.78 -12.12 -20.80
CA PHE A 268 -10.45 -13.05 -21.88
C PHE A 268 -11.04 -12.61 -23.21
N ALA A 269 -12.31 -12.18 -23.24
CA ALA A 269 -12.92 -11.64 -24.46
C ALA A 269 -12.18 -10.41 -25.00
N PHE A 270 -11.78 -9.47 -24.13
CA PHE A 270 -10.95 -8.33 -24.53
C PHE A 270 -9.58 -8.75 -25.04
N GLY A 271 -8.98 -9.81 -24.47
CA GLY A 271 -7.75 -10.41 -24.97
C GLY A 271 -7.93 -10.97 -26.38
N ASP A 272 -8.98 -11.76 -26.61
CA ASP A 272 -9.29 -12.33 -27.93
C ASP A 272 -9.50 -11.22 -28.97
N GLU A 273 -10.24 -10.17 -28.64
CA GLU A 273 -10.45 -9.00 -29.50
C GLU A 273 -9.16 -8.23 -29.81
N ALA A 274 -8.22 -8.20 -28.86
CA ALA A 274 -6.91 -7.57 -29.02
C ALA A 274 -5.86 -8.50 -29.66
N GLY A 275 -6.17 -9.78 -29.88
CA GLY A 275 -5.21 -10.79 -30.33
C GLY A 275 -4.16 -11.15 -29.29
N VAL A 276 -4.48 -11.02 -27.99
CA VAL A 276 -3.61 -11.31 -26.85
C VAL A 276 -4.07 -12.58 -26.15
N GLY A 277 -3.18 -13.59 -26.09
CA GLY A 277 -3.43 -14.84 -25.37
C GLY A 277 -2.96 -14.80 -23.92
N PHE A 278 -3.67 -15.51 -23.04
CA PHE A 278 -3.29 -15.69 -21.64
C PHE A 278 -2.57 -17.02 -21.43
N LYS A 279 -1.53 -17.04 -20.59
CA LYS A 279 -0.92 -18.30 -20.15
C LYS A 279 -1.89 -19.00 -19.19
N HIS A 280 -2.42 -20.15 -19.59
CA HIS A 280 -3.13 -21.01 -18.65
C HIS A 280 -2.10 -21.70 -17.75
N GLY A 281 -2.36 -21.73 -16.44
CA GLY A 281 -1.61 -22.60 -15.52
C GLY A 281 -1.71 -24.06 -15.95
N PRO A 282 -0.89 -24.97 -15.40
CA PRO A 282 -1.04 -26.39 -15.67
C PRO A 282 -2.50 -26.78 -15.43
N GLN A 283 -3.17 -27.32 -16.46
CA GLN A 283 -4.49 -27.90 -16.28
C GLN A 283 -4.32 -28.98 -15.21
N THR A 284 -4.91 -28.76 -14.03
CA THR A 284 -5.11 -29.85 -13.08
C THR A 284 -6.08 -30.79 -13.77
N SER A 285 -5.55 -31.83 -14.40
CA SER A 285 -6.32 -32.98 -14.86
C SER A 285 -7.12 -33.48 -13.66
N ALA A 286 -8.44 -33.35 -13.76
CA ALA A 286 -9.38 -34.05 -12.89
C ALA A 286 -9.30 -35.56 -13.14
#